data_AF-A0A7V8WDE7-F1
#
_entry.id   AF-A0A7V8WDE7-F1
#
_cell.length_a   1.000
_cell.length_b   1.000
_cell.length_c   1.000
_cell.angle_alpha   90.00
_cell.angle_beta   90.00
_cell.angle_gamma   90.00
#
_symmetry.space_group_name_H-M   'P 1'
#
loop_
_entity.id
_entity.type
_entity.pdbx_description
1 polymer ?
#
loop_
_entity_poly.entity_id
_entity_poly.type
_entity_poly.pdbx_seq_one_letter_code
_entity_poly.pdbx_strand_id
1 'polypeptide(L)'
;MSSGISIEEGRLKPATSPVEAGLSRPADGFQPWHFFVLASILLATVAVVVTRRSSPEHLILLSFTIAAAGTVAAALYRMVLPLMFRNPPVSDGPFTERRRAALERDKMLTLRAIKDLEFDRAMGKLSQKDFDEMSARLRQRALSLMRQVDQDRLYRAVVEKDLEERMKGRLQGRLEPASTELPACGCGTINDSDAVFCKKCGARLSAA
;
A
#
# COMPACT_ATOMS: atom_id res chain seq x y z
N MET A 1 -63.54 24.45 -4.75
CA MET A 1 -62.71 23.49 -3.98
C MET A 1 -61.70 22.89 -4.95
N SER A 2 -60.53 23.52 -5.06
CA SER A 2 -59.44 23.10 -5.96
C SER A 2 -58.16 23.28 -5.17
N SER A 3 -57.60 22.19 -4.67
CA SER A 3 -56.36 22.20 -3.90
C SER A 3 -55.24 21.71 -4.82
N GLY A 4 -54.49 22.65 -5.38
CA GLY A 4 -53.22 22.37 -6.04
C GLY A 4 -52.18 21.99 -5.00
N ILE A 5 -51.61 20.80 -5.13
CA ILE A 5 -50.51 20.33 -4.30
C ILE A 5 -49.22 20.82 -4.98
N SER A 6 -48.52 21.72 -4.31
CA SER A 6 -47.22 22.27 -4.73
C SER A 6 -46.14 21.21 -4.53
N ILE A 7 -45.50 20.76 -5.60
CA ILE A 7 -44.30 19.91 -5.55
C ILE A 7 -43.09 20.84 -5.51
N GLU A 8 -42.43 20.95 -4.36
CA GLU A 8 -41.09 21.52 -4.28
C GLU A 8 -40.10 20.58 -4.97
N GLU A 9 -39.56 20.99 -6.11
CA GLU A 9 -38.42 20.35 -6.75
C GLU A 9 -37.15 20.57 -5.91
N GLY A 10 -36.88 19.64 -5.01
CA GLY A 10 -35.58 19.50 -4.33
C GLY A 10 -34.48 19.12 -5.32
N ARG A 11 -34.00 20.09 -6.09
CA ARG A 11 -32.84 19.95 -6.98
C ARG A 11 -31.57 19.75 -6.14
N LEU A 12 -31.20 18.49 -5.90
CA LEU A 12 -29.86 18.11 -5.43
C LEU A 12 -28.81 18.65 -6.42
N LYS A 13 -28.10 19.70 -6.00
CA LYS A 13 -26.86 20.17 -6.62
C LYS A 13 -25.85 19.01 -6.61
N PRO A 14 -25.31 18.57 -7.76
CA PRO A 14 -24.15 17.69 -7.73
C PRO A 14 -22.97 18.50 -7.19
N ALA A 15 -22.40 18.04 -6.07
CA ALA A 15 -21.13 18.52 -5.57
C ALA A 15 -20.05 18.17 -6.61
N THR A 16 -19.70 19.13 -7.46
CA THR A 16 -18.50 19.08 -8.28
C THR A 16 -17.29 19.25 -7.36
N SER A 17 -16.84 18.14 -6.76
CA SER A 17 -15.50 18.07 -6.20
C SER A 17 -14.52 17.92 -7.36
N PRO A 18 -13.51 18.79 -7.52
CA PRO A 18 -12.37 18.49 -8.36
C PRO A 18 -11.52 17.49 -7.59
N VAL A 19 -11.92 16.22 -7.57
CA VAL A 19 -10.95 15.15 -7.32
C VAL A 19 -10.25 14.95 -8.65
N GLU A 20 -9.30 15.84 -8.94
CA GLU A 20 -8.18 15.52 -9.80
C GLU A 20 -7.49 14.32 -9.15
N ALA A 21 -7.97 13.14 -9.51
CA ALA A 21 -7.25 11.90 -9.35
C ALA A 21 -6.01 12.03 -10.23
N GLY A 22 -4.98 12.68 -9.68
CA GLY A 22 -3.62 12.42 -10.10
C GLY A 22 -3.43 10.92 -10.00
N LEU A 23 -3.58 10.23 -11.13
CA LEU A 23 -2.93 8.94 -11.33
C LEU A 23 -1.44 9.24 -11.16
N SER A 24 -0.96 9.18 -9.94
CA SER A 24 0.44 8.91 -9.68
C SER A 24 0.69 7.56 -10.35
N ARG A 25 1.15 7.59 -11.61
CA ARG A 25 1.80 6.44 -12.23
C ARG A 25 2.78 5.95 -11.17
N PRO A 26 2.73 4.67 -10.75
CA PRO A 26 3.77 4.15 -9.88
C PRO A 26 5.07 4.52 -10.57
N ALA A 27 5.92 5.29 -9.91
CA ALA A 27 7.20 5.63 -10.49
C ALA A 27 7.84 4.30 -10.86
N ASP A 28 8.06 4.08 -12.16
CA ASP A 28 8.89 3.01 -12.71
C ASP A 28 10.35 3.30 -12.33
N GLY A 29 10.58 3.51 -11.04
CA GLY A 29 11.87 3.73 -10.44
C GLY A 29 12.58 2.39 -10.35
N PHE A 30 13.86 2.40 -10.67
CA PHE A 30 14.74 1.25 -10.55
C PHE A 30 14.70 0.70 -9.12
N GLN A 31 13.91 -0.34 -8.89
CA GLN A 31 13.77 -0.91 -7.55
C GLN A 31 15.08 -1.59 -7.14
N PRO A 32 15.48 -1.53 -5.85
CA PRO A 32 16.75 -2.10 -5.38
C PRO A 32 16.95 -3.57 -5.75
N TRP A 33 15.88 -4.36 -5.88
CA TRP A 33 15.97 -5.76 -6.28
C TRP A 33 16.35 -5.96 -7.76
N HIS A 34 16.02 -5.01 -8.65
CA HIS A 34 16.44 -5.05 -10.05
C HIS A 34 17.97 -5.01 -10.16
N PHE A 35 18.65 -4.27 -9.29
CA PHE A 35 20.12 -4.23 -9.26
C PHE A 35 20.71 -5.63 -9.02
N PHE A 36 20.19 -6.37 -8.04
CA PHE A 36 20.70 -7.71 -7.73
C PHE A 36 20.42 -8.71 -8.85
N VAL A 37 19.26 -8.63 -9.48
CA VAL A 37 18.93 -9.48 -10.64
C VAL A 37 19.84 -9.15 -11.83
N LEU A 38 19.98 -7.87 -12.17
CA LEU A 38 20.86 -7.44 -13.27
C LEU A 38 22.33 -7.74 -12.98
N ALA A 39 22.79 -7.55 -11.74
CA ALA A 39 24.15 -7.91 -11.34
C ALA A 39 24.39 -9.42 -11.46
N SER A 40 23.42 -10.26 -11.08
CA SER A 40 23.56 -11.72 -11.23
C SER A 40 23.60 -12.16 -12.71
N ILE A 41 22.78 -11.55 -13.57
CA ILE A 41 22.78 -11.79 -15.02
C ILE A 41 24.10 -11.32 -15.65
N LEU A 42 24.61 -10.15 -15.24
CA LEU A 42 25.90 -9.62 -15.69
C LEU A 42 27.05 -10.53 -15.28
N LEU A 43 27.08 -10.97 -14.02
CA LEU A 43 28.12 -11.87 -13.52
C LEU A 43 28.08 -13.22 -14.23
N ALA A 44 26.89 -13.76 -14.49
CA ALA A 44 26.70 -15.00 -15.25
C ALA A 44 27.18 -14.87 -16.70
N THR A 45 26.86 -13.76 -17.37
CA THR A 45 27.32 -13.52 -18.75
C THR A 45 28.84 -13.33 -18.84
N VAL A 46 29.44 -12.58 -17.91
CA VAL A 46 30.91 -12.45 -17.82
C VAL A 46 31.59 -13.80 -17.56
N ALA A 47 31.05 -14.60 -16.64
CA ALA A 47 31.59 -15.92 -16.34
C ALA A 47 31.57 -16.85 -17.56
N VAL A 48 30.48 -16.86 -18.33
CA VAL A 48 30.38 -17.66 -19.58
C VAL A 48 31.38 -17.18 -20.63
N VAL A 49 31.56 -15.87 -20.79
CA VAL A 49 32.48 -15.30 -21.80
C VAL A 49 33.95 -15.57 -21.47
N VAL A 50 34.33 -15.60 -20.20
CA VAL A 50 35.70 -15.90 -19.76
C VAL A 50 36.02 -17.39 -19.86
N THR A 51 35.03 -18.27 -19.67
CA THR A 51 35.24 -19.73 -19.57
C THR A 51 35.11 -20.47 -20.91
N ARG A 52 35.43 -19.81 -22.05
CA ARG A 52 35.25 -20.29 -23.44
C ARG A 52 35.90 -21.66 -23.82
N ARG A 53 36.49 -22.40 -22.88
CA ARG A 53 37.08 -23.75 -23.08
C ARG A 53 36.48 -24.87 -22.21
N SER A 54 35.42 -24.64 -21.42
CA SER A 54 34.83 -25.67 -20.55
C SER A 54 33.71 -26.49 -21.23
N SER A 55 33.61 -27.79 -20.91
CA SER A 55 32.53 -28.70 -21.35
C SER A 55 31.14 -28.17 -20.95
N PRO A 56 30.07 -28.50 -21.69
CA PRO A 56 28.74 -27.93 -21.49
C PRO A 56 28.15 -28.16 -20.08
N GLU A 57 28.57 -29.23 -19.41
CA GLU A 57 28.17 -29.56 -18.04
C GLU A 57 28.62 -28.50 -17.03
N HIS A 58 29.85 -28.00 -17.16
CA HIS A 58 30.37 -26.97 -16.27
C HIS A 58 29.64 -25.64 -16.44
N LEU A 59 29.16 -25.31 -17.65
CA LEU A 59 28.40 -24.08 -17.88
C LEU A 59 27.04 -24.13 -17.16
N ILE A 60 26.37 -25.28 -17.16
CA ILE A 60 25.08 -25.46 -16.47
C ILE A 60 25.28 -25.32 -14.96
N LEU A 61 26.24 -26.04 -14.39
CA LEU A 61 26.54 -25.97 -12.95
C LEU A 61 26.95 -24.56 -12.52
N LEU A 62 27.79 -23.88 -13.31
CA LEU A 62 28.21 -22.51 -13.03
C LEU A 62 27.03 -21.54 -13.03
N SER A 63 26.15 -21.61 -14.03
CA SER A 63 24.95 -20.76 -14.09
C SER A 63 24.02 -20.97 -12.88
N PHE A 64 23.85 -22.22 -12.45
CA PHE A 64 23.01 -22.57 -11.30
C PHE A 64 23.60 -22.04 -9.99
N THR A 65 24.92 -22.17 -9.80
CA THR A 65 25.59 -21.65 -8.60
C THR A 65 25.52 -20.13 -8.51
N ILE A 66 25.63 -19.41 -9.64
CA ILE A 66 25.50 -17.95 -9.68
C ILE A 66 24.07 -17.52 -9.37
N ALA A 67 23.07 -18.21 -9.93
CA ALA A 67 21.66 -17.95 -9.61
C ALA A 67 21.35 -18.21 -8.12
N ALA A 68 21.83 -19.32 -7.56
CA ALA A 68 21.67 -19.66 -6.16
C ALA A 68 22.39 -18.66 -5.24
N ALA A 69 23.61 -18.22 -5.59
CA ALA A 69 24.32 -17.19 -4.85
C ALA A 69 23.56 -15.85 -4.88
N GLY A 70 22.98 -15.49 -6.04
CA GLY A 70 22.14 -14.29 -6.19
C GLY A 70 20.87 -14.34 -5.34
N THR A 71 20.16 -15.48 -5.29
CA THR A 71 18.96 -15.62 -4.46
C THR A 71 19.28 -15.57 -2.97
N VAL A 72 20.37 -16.20 -2.54
CA VAL A 72 20.85 -16.14 -1.15
C VAL A 72 21.25 -14.71 -0.78
N ALA A 73 21.98 -14.00 -1.64
CA ALA A 73 22.34 -12.60 -1.41
C ALA A 73 21.11 -11.69 -1.31
N ALA A 74 20.09 -11.90 -2.15
CA ALA A 74 18.84 -11.15 -2.09
C ALA A 74 18.03 -11.45 -0.80
N ALA A 75 18.03 -12.70 -0.36
CA ALA A 75 17.40 -13.10 0.90
C ALA A 75 18.11 -12.49 2.11
N LEU A 76 19.45 -12.54 2.15
CA LEU A 76 20.26 -11.91 3.18
C LEU A 76 20.07 -10.38 3.20
N TYR A 77 20.06 -9.74 2.03
CA TYR A 77 19.78 -8.30 1.93
C TYR A 77 18.39 -7.96 2.51
N ARG A 78 17.36 -8.75 2.18
CA ARG A 78 16.01 -8.59 2.78
C ARG A 78 16.00 -8.78 4.30
N MET A 79 16.83 -9.68 4.82
CA MET A 79 16.91 -9.95 6.25
C MET A 79 17.67 -8.85 7.01
N VAL A 80 18.69 -8.24 6.40
CA VAL A 80 19.46 -7.13 6.97
C VAL A 80 18.75 -5.78 6.83
N LEU A 81 17.90 -5.63 5.82
CA LEU A 81 17.11 -4.41 5.57
C LEU A 81 16.32 -3.90 6.79
N PRO A 82 15.56 -4.72 7.55
CA PRO A 82 14.81 -4.24 8.72
C PRO A 82 15.70 -3.81 9.89
N LEU A 83 16.95 -4.27 9.95
CA LEU A 83 17.93 -3.85 10.97
C LEU A 83 18.57 -2.50 10.63
N MET A 84 18.88 -2.29 9.35
CA MET A 84 19.51 -1.06 8.84
C MET A 84 18.50 0.07 8.63
N PHE A 85 17.30 -0.28 8.14
CA PHE A 85 16.19 0.63 7.95
C PHE A 85 15.08 0.24 8.94
N ARG A 86 15.01 0.97 10.05
CA ARG A 86 13.97 0.79 11.09
C ARG A 86 12.53 1.01 10.59
N ASN A 87 12.35 1.35 9.31
CA ASN A 87 11.10 1.47 8.59
C ASN A 87 11.27 0.92 7.15
N PRO A 88 11.16 -0.40 6.92
CA PRO A 88 10.87 -0.87 5.57
C PRO A 88 9.50 -0.30 5.19
N PRO A 89 9.32 0.27 3.97
CA PRO A 89 7.99 0.59 3.48
C PRO A 89 7.21 -0.73 3.46
N VAL A 90 6.22 -0.85 4.34
CA VAL A 90 5.21 -1.90 4.23
C VAL A 90 4.54 -1.63 2.90
N SER A 91 4.80 -2.48 1.91
CA SER A 91 4.09 -2.41 0.64
C SER A 91 2.63 -2.77 0.92
N ASP A 92 1.82 -1.78 1.28
CA ASP A 92 0.37 -1.80 1.15
C ASP A 92 0.06 -1.81 -0.35
N GLY A 93 0.36 -2.94 -0.98
CA GLY A 93 0.23 -3.08 -2.42
C GLY A 93 -1.25 -2.99 -2.82
N PRO A 94 -1.54 -2.56 -4.06
CA PRO A 94 -2.90 -2.51 -4.64
C PRO A 94 -3.60 -3.88 -4.69
N PHE A 95 -2.91 -4.96 -4.34
CA PHE A 95 -3.46 -6.31 -4.18
C PHE A 95 -4.34 -6.46 -2.93
N THR A 96 -4.02 -5.75 -1.83
CA THR A 96 -4.81 -5.82 -0.59
C THR A 96 -6.18 -5.18 -0.78
N GLU A 97 -6.22 -4.00 -1.39
CA GLU A 97 -7.46 -3.27 -1.67
C GLU A 97 -8.35 -4.01 -2.69
N ARG A 98 -7.74 -4.60 -3.72
CA ARG A 98 -8.47 -5.44 -4.69
C ARG A 98 -9.10 -6.67 -4.06
N ARG A 99 -8.36 -7.35 -3.17
CA ARG A 99 -8.85 -8.53 -2.44
C ARG A 99 -10.03 -8.16 -1.53
N ARG A 100 -9.94 -7.04 -0.82
CA ARG A 100 -11.02 -6.52 0.03
C ARG A 100 -12.27 -6.19 -0.77
N ALA A 101 -12.11 -5.44 -1.87
CA ALA A 101 -13.24 -5.10 -2.74
C ALA A 101 -13.93 -6.36 -3.30
N ALA A 102 -13.19 -7.45 -3.55
CA ALA A 102 -13.77 -8.73 -3.93
C ALA A 102 -14.59 -9.35 -2.78
N LEU A 103 -14.06 -9.39 -1.56
CA LEU A 103 -14.77 -9.91 -0.38
C LEU A 103 -16.05 -9.12 -0.06
N GLU A 104 -16.00 -7.79 -0.16
CA GLU A 104 -17.17 -6.93 0.04
C GLU A 104 -18.25 -7.16 -1.01
N ARG A 105 -17.87 -7.38 -2.29
CA ARG A 105 -18.79 -7.76 -3.36
C ARG A 105 -19.44 -9.13 -3.10
N ASP A 106 -18.66 -10.13 -2.72
CA ASP A 106 -19.18 -11.47 -2.44
C ASP A 106 -20.16 -11.47 -1.26
N LYS A 107 -19.87 -10.67 -0.22
CA LYS A 107 -20.78 -10.44 0.90
C LYS A 107 -22.10 -9.83 0.41
N MET A 108 -22.03 -8.77 -0.40
CA MET A 108 -23.22 -8.12 -0.95
C MET A 108 -24.07 -9.09 -1.80
N LEU A 109 -23.42 -9.88 -2.67
CA LEU A 109 -24.11 -10.85 -3.51
C LEU A 109 -24.80 -11.94 -2.68
N THR A 110 -24.13 -12.45 -1.65
CA THR A 110 -24.71 -13.47 -0.77
C THR A 110 -25.91 -12.93 0.02
N LEU A 111 -25.83 -11.69 0.50
CA LEU A 111 -26.94 -11.05 1.21
C LEU A 111 -28.14 -10.77 0.29
N ARG A 112 -27.88 -10.36 -0.95
CA ARG A 112 -28.92 -10.21 -1.97
C ARG A 112 -29.59 -11.55 -2.27
N ALA A 113 -28.82 -12.62 -2.46
CA ALA A 113 -29.38 -13.95 -2.70
C ALA A 113 -30.29 -14.45 -1.55
N ILE A 114 -29.95 -14.13 -0.29
CA ILE A 114 -30.83 -14.45 0.85
C ILE A 114 -32.15 -13.67 0.75
N LYS A 115 -32.10 -12.40 0.35
CA LYS A 115 -33.30 -11.56 0.19
C LYS A 115 -34.18 -12.01 -0.97
N ASP A 116 -33.58 -12.43 -2.07
CA ASP A 116 -34.31 -12.97 -3.22
C ASP A 116 -35.01 -14.29 -2.84
N LEU A 117 -34.36 -15.16 -2.04
CA LEU A 117 -34.99 -16.36 -1.48
C LEU A 117 -36.16 -16.06 -0.53
N GLU A 118 -36.02 -15.03 0.33
CA GLU A 118 -37.10 -14.59 1.20
C GLU A 118 -38.30 -14.08 0.40
N PHE A 119 -38.03 -13.39 -0.71
CA PHE A 119 -39.04 -12.94 -1.66
C PHE A 119 -39.70 -14.11 -2.38
N ASP A 120 -38.96 -15.07 -2.92
CA ASP A 120 -39.52 -16.23 -3.62
C ASP A 120 -40.42 -17.07 -2.71
N ARG A 121 -40.07 -17.19 -1.42
CA ARG A 121 -40.93 -17.81 -0.41
C ARG A 121 -42.22 -17.00 -0.19
N ALA A 122 -42.11 -15.68 -0.04
CA ALA A 122 -43.29 -14.81 0.14
C ALA A 122 -44.22 -14.84 -1.09
N MET A 123 -43.66 -15.08 -2.28
CA MET A 123 -44.39 -15.28 -3.53
C MET A 123 -44.98 -16.69 -3.68
N GLY A 124 -44.77 -17.59 -2.72
CA GLY A 124 -45.27 -18.96 -2.74
C GLY A 124 -44.58 -19.86 -3.78
N LYS A 125 -43.46 -19.44 -4.37
CA LYS A 125 -42.69 -20.25 -5.35
C LYS A 125 -41.87 -21.35 -4.68
N LEU A 126 -41.71 -21.28 -3.36
CA LEU A 126 -40.75 -22.05 -2.60
C LEU A 126 -41.39 -22.59 -1.32
N SER A 127 -41.19 -23.88 -1.05
CA SER A 127 -41.70 -24.51 0.17
C SER A 127 -40.91 -24.03 1.39
N GLN A 128 -41.54 -24.06 2.58
CA GLN A 128 -40.87 -23.66 3.82
C GLN A 128 -39.63 -24.52 4.11
N LYS A 129 -39.71 -25.83 3.85
CA LYS A 129 -38.62 -26.78 4.06
C LYS A 129 -37.41 -26.45 3.16
N ASP A 130 -37.65 -26.19 1.88
CA ASP A 130 -36.57 -25.86 0.92
C ASP A 130 -35.94 -24.51 1.23
N PHE A 131 -36.75 -23.54 1.67
CA PHE A 131 -36.26 -22.24 2.13
C PHE A 131 -35.33 -22.39 3.33
N ASP A 132 -35.73 -23.16 4.35
CA ASP A 132 -34.93 -23.32 5.58
C ASP A 132 -33.57 -23.97 5.27
N GLU A 133 -33.55 -24.99 4.40
CA GLU A 133 -32.31 -25.65 4.00
C GLU A 133 -31.36 -24.73 3.21
N MET A 134 -31.87 -24.04 2.18
CA MET A 134 -31.05 -23.17 1.34
C MET A 134 -30.60 -21.90 2.08
N SER A 135 -31.50 -21.30 2.86
CA SER A 135 -31.19 -20.09 3.62
C SER A 135 -30.19 -20.37 4.75
N ALA A 136 -30.21 -21.55 5.36
CA ALA A 136 -29.20 -21.96 6.33
C ALA A 136 -27.79 -21.99 5.71
N ARG A 137 -27.62 -22.63 4.55
CA ARG A 137 -26.33 -22.69 3.84
C ARG A 137 -25.81 -21.29 3.45
N LEU A 138 -26.69 -20.44 2.93
CA LEU A 138 -26.31 -19.07 2.56
C LEU A 138 -25.97 -18.19 3.77
N ARG A 139 -26.70 -18.34 4.89
CA ARG A 139 -26.38 -17.61 6.14
C ARG A 139 -25.02 -18.02 6.70
N GLN A 140 -24.67 -19.31 6.66
CA GLN A 140 -23.34 -19.77 7.04
C GLN A 140 -22.24 -19.12 6.17
N ARG A 141 -22.46 -19.05 4.86
CA ARG A 141 -21.54 -18.37 3.93
C ARG A 141 -21.47 -16.86 4.18
N ALA A 142 -22.59 -16.21 4.46
CA ALA A 142 -22.62 -14.78 4.77
C ALA A 142 -21.83 -14.47 6.05
N LEU A 143 -21.99 -15.30 7.09
CA LEU A 143 -21.25 -15.17 8.35
C LEU A 143 -19.73 -15.33 8.15
N SER A 144 -19.29 -16.28 7.32
CA SER A 144 -17.86 -16.45 7.05
C SER A 144 -17.27 -15.25 6.30
N LEU A 145 -17.99 -14.72 5.30
CA LEU A 145 -17.57 -13.52 4.56
C LEU A 145 -17.53 -12.28 5.46
N MET A 146 -18.51 -12.10 6.35
CA MET A 146 -18.51 -11.00 7.33
C MET A 146 -17.29 -11.07 8.24
N ARG A 147 -16.99 -12.24 8.81
CA ARG A 147 -15.81 -12.43 9.67
C ARG A 147 -14.50 -12.11 8.95
N GLN A 148 -14.37 -12.50 7.68
CA GLN A 148 -13.17 -12.21 6.90
C GLN A 148 -12.99 -10.70 6.65
N VAL A 149 -14.08 -10.00 6.30
CA VAL A 149 -14.06 -8.54 6.12
C VAL A 149 -13.72 -7.82 7.44
N ASP A 150 -14.28 -8.29 8.56
CA ASP A 150 -14.02 -7.70 9.87
C ASP A 150 -12.58 -7.95 10.34
N GLN A 151 -12.04 -9.14 10.10
CA GLN A 151 -10.63 -9.46 10.38
C GLN A 151 -9.66 -8.58 9.57
N ASP A 152 -9.91 -8.42 8.27
CA ASP A 152 -9.11 -7.54 7.41
C ASP A 152 -9.16 -6.08 7.91
N ARG A 153 -10.32 -5.61 8.40
CA ARG A 153 -10.49 -4.26 8.96
C ARG A 153 -9.73 -4.09 10.29
N LEU A 154 -9.81 -5.07 11.19
CA LEU A 154 -9.10 -5.04 12.46
C LEU A 154 -7.59 -5.03 12.26
N TYR A 155 -7.08 -5.85 11.34
CA TYR A 155 -5.65 -5.89 11.02
C TYR A 155 -5.16 -4.52 10.54
N ARG A 156 -5.89 -3.86 9.64
CA ARG A 156 -5.54 -2.49 9.20
C ARG A 156 -5.54 -1.48 10.35
N ALA A 157 -6.53 -1.51 11.23
CA ALA A 157 -6.60 -0.58 12.35
C ALA A 157 -5.40 -0.74 13.32
N VAL A 158 -4.90 -1.96 13.48
CA VAL A 158 -3.68 -2.22 14.26
C VAL A 158 -2.45 -1.69 13.53
N VAL A 159 -2.32 -1.97 12.22
CA VAL A 159 -1.20 -1.47 11.40
C VAL A 159 -1.14 0.05 11.39
N GLU A 160 -2.28 0.73 11.24
CA GLU A 160 -2.37 2.19 11.23
C GLU A 160 -1.95 2.80 12.58
N LYS A 161 -2.36 2.20 13.69
CA LYS A 161 -1.91 2.62 15.04
C LYS A 161 -0.41 2.43 15.24
N ASP A 162 0.13 1.28 14.87
CA ASP A 162 1.57 1.01 14.94
C ASP A 162 2.37 2.01 14.07
N LEU A 163 1.84 2.38 12.91
CA LEU A 163 2.42 3.39 12.03
C LEU A 163 2.40 4.77 12.68
N GLU A 164 1.26 5.18 13.24
CA GLU A 164 1.14 6.48 13.93
C GLU A 164 2.10 6.59 15.12
N GLU A 165 2.22 5.55 15.94
CA GLU A 165 3.16 5.52 17.07
C GLU A 165 4.61 5.65 16.60
N ARG A 166 4.99 4.95 15.53
CA ARG A 166 6.34 5.07 14.93
C ARG A 166 6.58 6.44 14.30
N MET A 167 5.56 7.04 13.67
CA MET A 167 5.66 8.40 13.12
C MET A 167 5.85 9.44 14.22
N LYS A 168 5.10 9.34 15.34
CA LYS A 168 5.25 10.20 16.51
C LYS A 168 6.65 10.06 17.13
N GLY A 169 7.15 8.84 17.28
CA GLY A 169 8.52 8.59 17.76
C GLY A 169 9.59 9.20 16.86
N ARG A 170 9.40 9.18 15.53
CA ARG A 170 10.31 9.83 14.57
C ARG A 170 10.27 11.36 14.68
N LEU A 171 9.08 11.95 14.84
CA LEU A 171 8.95 13.40 15.02
C LEU A 171 9.65 13.83 16.32
N GLN A 172 9.42 13.12 17.43
CA GLN A 172 10.07 13.40 18.71
C GLN A 172 11.59 13.28 18.65
N GLY A 173 12.14 12.27 17.97
CA GLY A 173 13.59 12.13 17.78
C GLY A 173 14.23 13.22 16.91
N ARG A 174 13.44 14.00 16.15
CA ARG A 174 13.91 15.16 15.37
C ARG A 174 13.76 16.49 16.13
N LEU A 175 13.06 16.49 17.26
CA LEU A 175 12.78 17.66 18.09
C LEU A 175 13.72 17.76 19.31
N GLU A 176 14.73 16.88 19.43
CA GLU A 176 15.87 17.12 20.32
C GLU A 176 16.49 18.49 19.98
N PRO A 177 16.62 19.41 20.95
CA PRO A 177 16.88 20.81 20.68
C PRO A 177 18.33 21.01 20.24
N ALA A 178 18.56 21.03 18.93
CA ALA A 178 19.74 21.67 18.38
C ALA A 178 19.65 23.16 18.75
N SER A 179 20.59 23.61 19.59
CA SER A 179 20.78 24.97 20.09
C SER A 179 20.44 26.03 19.03
N THR A 180 19.33 26.74 19.24
CA THR A 180 18.77 27.70 18.29
C THR A 180 19.39 29.09 18.50
N GLU A 181 20.60 29.31 18.00
CA GLU A 181 21.02 30.65 17.61
C GLU A 181 20.71 30.81 16.11
N LEU A 182 19.71 31.60 15.77
CA LEU A 182 19.35 31.84 14.37
C LEU A 182 20.47 32.64 13.68
N PRO A 183 21.07 32.16 12.58
CA PRO A 183 22.19 32.84 11.95
C PRO A 183 21.76 34.16 11.32
N ALA A 184 22.22 35.27 11.92
CA ALA A 184 22.00 36.61 11.43
C ALA A 184 22.95 36.94 10.26
N CYS A 185 22.39 37.34 9.14
CA CYS A 185 23.18 37.85 8.01
C CYS A 185 23.48 39.34 8.18
N GLY A 186 24.63 39.83 7.69
CA GLY A 186 24.97 41.26 7.68
C GLY A 186 23.97 42.17 6.95
N CYS A 187 23.04 41.60 6.17
CA CYS A 187 21.90 42.33 5.58
C CYS A 187 20.70 42.50 6.54
N GLY A 188 20.83 42.09 7.81
CA GLY A 188 19.81 42.18 8.85
C GLY A 188 18.71 41.11 8.79
N THR A 189 18.86 40.09 7.95
CA THR A 189 17.87 39.00 7.84
C THR A 189 18.23 37.85 8.77
N ILE A 190 17.26 37.45 9.59
CA ILE A 190 17.30 36.25 10.43
C ILE A 190 16.94 35.07 9.52
N ASN A 191 17.79 34.05 9.48
CA ASN A 191 17.59 32.87 8.65
C ASN A 191 17.28 31.65 9.51
N ASP A 192 16.69 30.62 8.90
CA ASP A 192 16.41 29.34 9.54
C ASP A 192 17.71 28.72 10.09
N SER A 193 17.62 27.92 11.16
CA SER A 193 18.79 27.39 11.87
C SER A 193 19.69 26.48 11.02
N ASP A 194 19.17 25.96 9.91
CA ASP A 194 19.87 25.13 8.92
C ASP A 194 20.26 25.89 7.64
N ALA A 195 20.06 27.21 7.59
CA ALA A 195 20.34 28.01 6.41
C ALA A 195 21.85 28.15 6.16
N VAL A 196 22.33 27.64 5.02
CA VAL A 196 23.71 27.87 4.52
C VAL A 196 23.84 29.19 3.76
N PHE A 197 22.72 29.70 3.25
CA PHE A 197 22.63 30.94 2.49
C PHE A 197 21.51 31.82 3.03
N CYS A 198 21.70 33.14 2.98
CA CYS A 198 20.67 34.08 3.38
C CYS A 198 19.49 34.04 2.40
N LYS A 199 18.27 33.87 2.93
CA LYS A 199 17.04 33.82 2.13
C LYS A 199 16.74 35.11 1.36
N LYS A 200 17.28 36.24 1.82
CA LYS A 200 17.03 37.57 1.22
C LYS A 200 18.11 38.00 0.23
N CYS A 201 19.39 37.93 0.60
CA CYS A 201 20.49 38.45 -0.22
C CYS A 201 21.35 37.37 -0.89
N GLY A 202 21.11 36.08 -0.60
CA GLY A 202 21.90 34.97 -1.16
C GLY A 202 23.33 34.85 -0.63
N ALA A 203 23.76 35.71 0.30
CA ALA A 203 25.09 35.63 0.90
C ALA A 203 25.24 34.33 1.70
N ARG A 204 26.41 33.69 1.61
CA ARG A 204 26.72 32.50 2.39
C ARG A 204 26.86 32.87 3.86
N LEU A 205 26.15 32.17 4.74
CA LEU A 205 26.28 32.34 6.19
C LEU A 205 27.48 31.49 6.64
N SER A 206 28.40 32.08 7.40
CA SER A 206 29.49 31.33 8.02
C SER A 206 28.88 30.42 9.09
N ALA A 207 28.76 29.13 8.78
CA ALA A 207 28.45 28.12 9.79
C ALA A 207 29.57 28.16 10.84
N ALA A 208 29.21 28.42 12.09
CA ALA A 208 30.03 28.08 13.25
C ALA A 208 29.73 26.63 13.65
#